data_AF-A0A960MIW2-F1
#
_entry.id   AF-A0A960MIW2-F1
#
_cell.length_a   1.000
_cell.length_b   1.000
_cell.length_c   1.000
_cell.angle_alpha   90.00
_cell.angle_beta   90.00
_cell.angle_gamma   90.00
#
_symmetry.space_group_name_H-M   'P 1'
#
loop_
_entity.id
_entity.type
_entity.pdbx_description
1 polymer ?
#
loop_
_entity_poly.entity_id
_entity_poly.type
_entity_poly.pdbx_seq_one_letter_code
_entity_poly.pdbx_strand_id
1 'polypeptide(L)' 'PPPSTKDIGDLWVRQARSAVLELPSVIIPTEPNYLLNPSHPDFKKIVIGKAEPFAFDPRLL' A
#
# COMPACT_ATOMS: atom_id res chain seq x y z
N PRO A 1 1.60 15.25 -2.44
CA PRO A 1 0.33 14.90 -1.76
C PRO A 1 -0.06 15.97 -0.73
N PRO A 2 -1.35 16.28 -0.55
CA PRO A 2 -1.77 17.26 0.45
C PRO A 2 -1.52 16.72 1.88
N PRO A 3 -1.18 17.57 2.87
CA PRO A 3 -0.94 17.15 4.25
C PRO A 3 -2.08 16.30 4.84
N SER A 4 -3.32 16.57 4.44
CA SER A 4 -4.50 15.82 4.87
C SER A 4 -4.43 14.32 4.59
N THR A 5 -3.83 13.90 3.48
CA THR A 5 -3.67 12.47 3.16
C THR A 5 -2.71 11.76 4.10
N LYS A 6 -1.70 12.47 4.60
CA LYS A 6 -0.78 11.95 5.60
C LYS A 6 -1.50 11.76 6.94
N ASP A 7 -2.28 12.74 7.37
CA ASP A 7 -2.99 12.67 8.66
C ASP A 7 -3.97 11.49 8.71
N ILE A 8 -4.66 11.22 7.59
CA ILE A 8 -5.54 10.05 7.44
C ILE A 8 -4.75 8.75 7.58
N GLY A 9 -3.61 8.63 6.89
CA GLY A 9 -2.74 7.46 6.96
C GLY A 9 -2.17 7.24 8.36
N ASP A 10 -1.66 8.29 8.99
CA ASP A 10 -1.11 8.24 10.35
C ASP A 10 -2.19 7.83 11.37
N LEU A 11 -3.41 8.35 11.24
CA LEU A 11 -4.53 7.96 12.10
C LEU A 11 -4.92 6.49 11.90
N TRP A 12 -4.94 6.02 10.65
CA TRP A 12 -5.21 4.62 10.33
C TRP A 12 -4.18 3.66 10.96
N VAL A 13 -2.89 3.98 10.86
CA VAL A 13 -1.81 3.20 11.50
C VAL A 13 -1.94 3.22 13.02
N ARG A 14 -2.06 4.42 13.63
CA ARG A 14 -2.13 4.60 15.08
C ARG A 14 -3.31 3.85 15.72
N GLN A 15 -4.44 3.80 15.03
CA GLN A 15 -5.63 3.10 15.52
C GLN A 15 -5.65 1.61 15.19
N ALA A 16 -4.64 1.10 14.47
CA ALA A 16 -4.58 -0.29 14.01
C ALA A 16 -5.92 -0.75 13.41
N ARG A 17 -6.55 0.07 12.56
CA ARG A 17 -7.93 -0.17 12.08
C ARG A 17 -8.05 -1.43 11.23
N SER A 18 -7.01 -1.75 10.47
CA SER A 18 -6.91 -2.93 9.62
C SER A 18 -5.44 -3.23 9.28
N ALA A 19 -5.15 -4.45 8.82
CA ALA A 19 -3.82 -4.82 8.31
C ALA A 19 -3.53 -4.22 6.92
N VAL A 20 -4.59 -3.99 6.13
CA VAL A 20 -4.53 -3.48 4.75
C VAL A 20 -5.51 -2.32 4.59
N LEU A 21 -5.09 -1.26 3.91
CA LEU A 21 -5.93 -0.15 3.48
C LEU A 21 -5.84 0.03 1.97
N GLU A 22 -6.97 -0.08 1.29
CA GLU A 22 -7.10 0.25 -0.12
C GLU A 22 -7.25 1.78 -0.29
N LEU A 23 -6.55 2.34 -1.26
CA LEU A 23 -6.56 3.75 -1.60
C LEU A 23 -6.72 3.94 -3.11
N PRO A 24 -7.39 5.02 -3.56
CA PRO A 24 -7.37 5.37 -4.96
C PRO A 24 -5.94 5.73 -5.39
N SER A 25 -5.51 5.27 -6.57
CA SER A 25 -4.28 5.78 -7.17
C SER A 25 -4.52 7.16 -7.77
N VAL A 26 -3.57 8.06 -7.50
CA VAL A 26 -3.57 9.41 -8.06
C VAL A 26 -3.16 9.40 -9.54
N ILE A 27 -2.47 8.35 -9.98
CA ILE A 27 -1.93 8.26 -11.35
C ILE A 27 -2.89 7.50 -12.27
N ILE A 28 -3.38 6.33 -11.83
CA ILE A 28 -4.29 5.48 -12.61
C ILE A 28 -5.52 5.17 -11.75
N PRO A 29 -6.64 5.92 -11.88
CA PRO A 29 -7.77 5.81 -10.96
C PRO A 29 -8.42 4.42 -10.87
N THR A 30 -8.27 3.59 -11.90
CA THR A 30 -8.79 2.21 -11.96
C THR A 30 -7.88 1.18 -11.30
N GLU A 31 -6.67 1.56 -10.88
CA GLU A 31 -5.68 0.69 -10.24
C GLU A 31 -5.43 1.16 -8.81
N PRO A 32 -6.05 0.56 -7.78
CA PRO A 32 -5.88 1.02 -6.41
C PRO A 32 -4.46 0.74 -5.89
N ASN A 33 -4.01 1.58 -4.96
CA ASN A 33 -2.83 1.30 -4.14
C ASN A 33 -3.25 0.65 -2.82
N TYR A 34 -2.36 -0.16 -2.25
CA TYR A 34 -2.57 -0.78 -0.95
C TYR A 34 -1.48 -0.38 0.02
N LEU A 35 -1.87 0.10 1.21
CA LEU A 35 -0.97 0.24 2.34
C LEU A 35 -1.08 -0.98 3.24
N LEU A 36 0.05 -1.49 3.70
CA LEU A 36 0.11 -2.58 4.65
C LEU A 36 0.61 -2.02 6.00
N ASN A 37 0.01 -2.45 7.11
CA ASN A 37 0.41 -2.06 8.46
C ASN A 37 1.11 -3.23 9.17
N PRO A 38 2.46 -3.27 9.21
CA PRO A 38 3.23 -4.36 9.85
C PRO A 38 2.93 -4.55 11.34
N SER A 39 2.50 -3.49 12.02
CA SER A 39 2.20 -3.51 13.46
C SER A 39 0.81 -4.09 13.77
N HIS A 40 -0.04 -4.30 12.76
CA HIS A 40 -1.37 -4.85 12.97
C HIS A 40 -1.32 -6.37 13.26
N PRO A 41 -2.06 -6.92 14.25
CA PRO A 41 -1.99 -8.34 14.62
C PRO A 41 -2.29 -9.31 13.47
N ASP A 42 -3.14 -8.90 12.54
CA ASP A 42 -3.50 -9.68 11.34
C ASP A 42 -2.50 -9.56 10.19
N PHE A 43 -1.48 -8.70 10.26
CA PHE A 43 -0.45 -8.59 9.22
C PHE A 43 0.22 -9.95 8.95
N LYS A 44 0.38 -10.78 9.98
CA LYS A 44 0.91 -12.15 9.87
C LYS A 44 0.10 -13.09 8.98
N LYS A 45 -1.14 -12.73 8.62
CA LYS A 45 -1.99 -13.48 7.68
C LYS A 45 -1.63 -13.19 6.22
N ILE A 46 -0.87 -12.13 5.95
CA ILE A 46 -0.41 -11.78 4.60
C ILE A 46 0.68 -12.78 4.19
N VAL A 47 0.50 -13.42 3.04
CA VAL A 47 1.45 -14.36 2.48
C VAL A 47 2.14 -13.72 1.28
N ILE A 48 3.47 -13.78 1.26
CA ILE A 48 4.27 -13.33 0.12
C ILE A 48 4.20 -14.41 -0.96
N GLY A 49 3.68 -14.04 -2.13
CA GLY A 49 3.62 -14.92 -3.29
C GLY A 49 5.00 -15.20 -3.89
N LYS A 50 5.03 -16.03 -4.95
CA LYS A 50 6.24 -16.20 -5.74
C LYS A 50 6.59 -14.88 -6.43
N ALA A 51 7.87 -14.55 -6.45
CA ALA A 51 8.34 -13.42 -7.24
C ALA A 51 8.21 -13.76 -8.72
N GLU A 52 7.64 -12.85 -9.50
CA GLU A 52 7.56 -12.96 -10.95
C GLU A 52 8.74 -12.22 -11.59
N PRO A 53 9.37 -12.76 -12.65
CA PRO A 53 10.39 -12.05 -13.40
C PRO A 53 9.84 -10.72 -13.94
N PHE A 54 10.49 -9.62 -13.58
CA PHE A 54 10.18 -8.30 -14.09
C PHE A 54 11.42 -7.73 -14.81
N ALA A 55 11.25 -7.31 -16.05
CA ALA A 55 12.27 -6.64 -16.83
C ALA A 55 11.86 -5.19 -17.07
N PHE A 56 12.71 -4.25 -16.66
CA PHE A 56 12.53 -2.85 -17.01
C PHE A 56 12.69 -2.68 -18.53
N ASP A 57 11.83 -1.86 -19.13
CA ASP A 57 12.07 -1.36 -20.47
C ASP A 57 13.42 -0.61 -20.48
N PRO A 58 14.35 -0.90 -21.42
CA PRO A 58 15.66 -0.24 -21.46
C PRO A 58 15.59 1.29 -21.54
N ARG A 59 14.45 1.87 -21.96
CA ARG A 59 14.23 3.32 -21.99
C ARG A 59 13.89 3.93 -20.62
N LEU A 60 13.63 3.09 -19.61
CA LEU A 60 13.37 3.48 -18.23
C LEU A 60 14.60 3.33 -17.32
N LEU A 61 15.75 2.93 -17.88
CA LEU A 61 17.02 2.78 -17.18
C LEU A 61 17.92 4.02 -17.34
#